data_AF-A0A7Z8ZUC6-F1
#
_entry.id   AF-A0A7Z8ZUC6-F1
#
_cell.length_a   1.000
_cell.length_b   1.000
_cell.length_c   1.000
_cell.angle_alpha   90.00
_cell.angle_beta   90.00
_cell.angle_gamma   90.00
#
_symmetry.space_group_name_H-M   'P 1'
#
loop_
_entity.id
_entity.type
_entity.pdbx_description
1 polymer ?
#
loop_
_entity_poly.entity_id
_entity_poly.type
_entity_poly.pdbx_seq_one_letter_code
_entity_poly.pdbx_strand_id
1 'polypeptide(L)'
;MLYLTNLPALAHALLLLGNISHQATEALLNLYDHSKSLHKHVFLAFDKASSYSPEANQLLSENTVLRLSSNENELYGISWNKGENLNEI
;
A
#
# COMPACT_ATOMS: atom_id res chain seq x y z
N MET A 1 10.50 -14.92 -1.85
CA MET A 1 9.07 -15.22 -1.64
C MET A 1 8.32 -15.33 -2.97
N LEU A 2 8.27 -14.28 -3.81
CA LEU A 2 7.71 -14.40 -5.16
C LEU A 2 8.58 -15.19 -6.16
N TYR A 3 9.91 -15.14 -6.05
CA TYR A 3 10.82 -15.92 -6.91
C TYR A 3 10.82 -17.44 -6.64
N LEU A 4 10.20 -17.87 -5.53
CA LEU A 4 10.16 -19.27 -5.11
C LEU A 4 8.93 -20.02 -5.63
N THR A 5 7.99 -19.32 -6.25
CA THR A 5 6.72 -19.89 -6.69
C THR A 5 6.45 -19.50 -8.14
N ASN A 6 5.56 -20.22 -8.82
CA ASN A 6 5.07 -19.83 -10.15
C ASN A 6 3.91 -18.82 -10.08
N LEU A 7 3.61 -18.27 -8.90
CA LEU A 7 2.51 -17.34 -8.75
C LEU A 7 2.82 -16.03 -9.50
N PRO A 8 1.94 -15.56 -10.41
CA PRO A 8 2.20 -14.39 -11.23
C PRO A 8 1.94 -13.06 -10.49
N ALA A 9 1.08 -13.09 -9.47
CA ALA A 9 0.71 -11.89 -8.73
C ALA A 9 0.42 -12.17 -7.25
N LEU A 10 0.63 -11.17 -6.40
CA LEU A 10 0.30 -11.16 -4.97
C LEU A 10 -0.49 -9.90 -4.65
N ALA A 11 -1.57 -10.03 -3.88
CA ALA A 11 -2.31 -8.89 -3.33
C ALA A 11 -2.34 -9.02 -1.79
N HIS A 12 -2.01 -7.95 -1.07
CA HIS A 12 -2.01 -7.96 0.38
C HIS A 12 -2.29 -6.57 0.97
N ALA A 13 -2.85 -6.53 2.19
CA ALA A 13 -3.10 -5.30 2.96
C ALA A 13 -2.14 -5.21 4.14
N LEU A 14 -1.24 -4.21 4.14
CA LEU A 14 -0.20 -4.12 5.18
C LEU A 14 -0.71 -3.74 6.58
N LEU A 15 -2.00 -3.39 6.70
CA LEU A 15 -2.68 -3.14 7.97
C LEU A 15 -2.50 -4.29 8.99
N LEU A 16 -2.20 -5.51 8.51
CA LEU A 16 -2.05 -6.72 9.30
C LEU A 16 -0.68 -6.88 9.97
N LEU A 17 0.28 -5.97 9.75
CA LEU A 17 1.65 -6.09 10.25
C LEU A 17 1.98 -5.07 11.36
N GLY A 18 1.07 -4.87 12.33
CA GLY A 18 1.31 -3.92 13.44
C GLY A 18 2.57 -4.18 14.30
N ASN A 19 3.21 -5.35 14.15
CA ASN A 19 4.39 -5.77 14.92
C ASN A 19 5.70 -5.82 14.12
N ILE A 20 5.74 -5.40 12.85
CA ILE A 20 7.02 -5.32 12.11
C ILE A 20 7.66 -3.95 12.30
N SER A 21 8.99 -3.92 12.35
CA SER A 21 9.73 -2.65 12.45
C SER A 21 9.62 -1.85 11.15
N HIS A 22 9.75 -0.54 11.24
CA HIS A 22 9.76 0.34 10.07
C HIS A 22 10.83 -0.11 9.05
N GLN A 23 12.01 -0.46 9.54
CA GLN A 23 13.11 -0.98 8.73
C GLN A 23 12.73 -2.27 7.98
N ALA A 24 12.01 -3.20 8.62
CA ALA A 24 11.57 -4.44 7.97
C ALA A 24 10.52 -4.16 6.90
N THR A 25 9.60 -3.22 7.14
CA THR A 25 8.62 -2.77 6.15
C THR A 25 9.30 -2.18 4.92
N GLU A 26 10.28 -1.28 5.10
CA GLU A 26 11.00 -0.66 3.99
C GLU A 26 11.78 -1.69 3.17
N ALA A 27 12.45 -2.65 3.83
CA ALA A 27 13.10 -3.76 3.14
C ALA A 27 12.11 -4.60 2.33
N LEU A 28 10.89 -4.81 2.85
CA LEU A 28 9.83 -5.52 2.15
C LEU A 28 9.32 -4.75 0.93
N LEU A 29 9.16 -3.43 1.03
CA LEU A 29 8.79 -2.57 -0.11
C LEU A 29 9.82 -2.66 -1.24
N ASN A 30 11.12 -2.62 -0.90
CA ASN A 30 12.19 -2.81 -1.88
C ASN A 30 12.15 -4.19 -2.54
N LEU A 31 11.83 -5.24 -1.77
CA LEU A 31 11.67 -6.59 -2.33
C LEU A 31 10.48 -6.66 -3.30
N TYR A 32 9.38 -5.98 -2.98
CA TYR A 32 8.22 -5.90 -3.86
C TYR A 32 8.53 -5.14 -5.14
N ASP A 33 9.24 -4.01 -5.07
CA ASP A 33 9.66 -3.28 -6.26
C ASP A 33 10.56 -4.13 -7.17
N HIS A 34 11.50 -4.86 -6.58
CA HIS A 34 12.40 -5.75 -7.32
C HIS A 34 11.65 -6.87 -8.06
N SER A 35 10.45 -7.27 -7.60
CA SER A 35 9.64 -8.31 -8.25
C SER A 35 9.18 -7.95 -9.67
N LYS A 36 9.19 -6.65 -10.02
CA LYS A 36 8.94 -6.17 -11.39
C LYS A 36 9.93 -6.75 -12.39
N SER A 37 11.20 -6.92 -12.01
CA SER A 37 12.24 -7.52 -12.88
C SER A 37 11.95 -8.98 -13.22
N LEU A 38 11.15 -9.65 -12.39
CA LEU A 38 10.71 -11.03 -12.57
C LEU A 38 9.38 -11.13 -13.32
N HIS A 39 8.85 -10.02 -13.84
CA HIS A 39 7.53 -9.94 -14.49
C HIS A 39 6.39 -10.43 -13.57
N LYS A 40 6.47 -10.10 -12.28
CA LYS A 40 5.46 -10.41 -11.27
C LYS A 40 4.85 -9.13 -10.72
N HIS A 41 3.58 -9.19 -10.36
CA HIS A 41 2.85 -8.03 -9.86
C HIS A 41 2.55 -8.13 -8.37
N VAL A 42 2.75 -7.03 -7.65
CA VAL A 42 2.37 -6.89 -6.24
C VAL A 42 1.37 -5.77 -6.11
N PHE A 43 0.20 -6.07 -5.56
CA PHE A 43 -0.82 -5.10 -5.21
C PHE A 43 -0.83 -4.92 -3.71
N LEU A 44 -0.72 -3.66 -3.27
CA LEU A 44 -0.54 -3.33 -1.87
C LEU A 44 -1.46 -2.19 -1.46
N ALA A 45 -2.26 -2.43 -0.43
CA ALA A 45 -2.90 -1.35 0.34
C ALA A 45 -1.96 -0.96 1.50
N PHE A 46 -1.58 0.31 1.55
CA PHE A 46 -0.60 0.84 2.49
C PHE A 46 -1.10 2.14 3.13
N ASP A 47 -1.03 2.22 4.46
CA ASP A 47 -1.30 3.44 5.22
C ASP A 47 0.01 4.05 5.78
N LYS A 48 -0.06 5.29 6.26
CA LYS A 48 1.05 5.96 6.97
C LYS A 48 2.38 6.02 6.20
N ALA A 49 2.34 6.18 4.87
CA ALA A 49 3.54 6.36 4.04
C ALA A 49 4.51 7.41 4.63
N SER A 50 3.97 8.53 5.12
CA SER A 50 4.73 9.62 5.73
C SER A 50 5.53 9.25 6.98
N SER A 51 5.30 8.08 7.58
CA SER A 51 6.05 7.60 8.76
C SER A 51 7.36 6.88 8.39
N TYR A 52 7.63 6.67 7.10
CA TYR A 52 8.81 5.97 6.60
C TYR A 52 9.86 6.92 6.02
N SER A 53 11.02 6.39 5.64
CA SER A 53 12.10 7.13 5.02
C SER A 53 11.67 7.90 3.76
N PRO A 54 12.38 8.99 3.37
CA PRO A 54 12.13 9.70 2.11
C PRO A 54 12.17 8.78 0.88
N GLU A 55 13.10 7.81 0.87
CA GLU A 55 13.26 6.82 -0.19
C GLU A 55 12.03 5.91 -0.28
N ALA A 56 11.54 5.40 0.85
CA ALA A 56 10.33 4.59 0.89
C ALA A 56 9.10 5.40 0.47
N ASN A 57 9.00 6.66 0.90
CA ASN A 57 7.93 7.57 0.47
C ASN A 57 7.94 7.82 -1.04
N GLN A 58 9.12 8.06 -1.61
CA GLN A 58 9.29 8.23 -3.05
C GLN A 58 8.85 6.97 -3.80
N LEU A 59 9.33 5.80 -3.37
CA LEU A 59 8.96 4.52 -3.98
C LEU A 59 7.45 4.26 -3.93
N LEU A 60 6.81 4.51 -2.78
CA LEU A 60 5.36 4.40 -2.62
C LEU A 60 4.63 5.38 -3.55
N SER A 61 5.08 6.63 -3.61
CA SER A 61 4.49 7.67 -4.46
C SER A 61 4.58 7.32 -5.95
N GLU A 62 5.75 6.88 -6.43
CA GLU A 62 5.98 6.50 -7.82
C GLU A 62 5.12 5.30 -8.26
N ASN A 63 4.77 4.43 -7.32
CA ASN A 63 3.98 3.23 -7.56
C ASN A 63 2.50 3.36 -7.18
N THR A 64 2.06 4.53 -6.70
CA THR A 64 0.69 4.73 -6.28
C THR A 64 -0.23 4.81 -7.50
N VAL A 65 -1.11 3.82 -7.65
CA VAL A 65 -2.16 3.82 -8.68
C VAL A 65 -3.41 4.55 -8.19
N LEU A 66 -3.76 4.37 -6.92
CA LEU A 66 -4.93 4.99 -6.29
C LEU A 66 -4.53 5.49 -4.91
N ARG A 67 -4.83 6.76 -4.64
CA ARG A 67 -4.63 7.38 -3.33
C ARG A 67 -5.98 7.81 -2.79
N LEU A 68 -6.31 7.34 -1.59
CA LEU A 68 -7.51 7.75 -0.88
C LEU A 68 -7.17 8.83 0.14
N SER A 69 -8.00 9.86 0.24
CA SER A 69 -7.92 10.89 1.27
C SER A 69 -9.29 11.47 1.57
N SER A 70 -9.41 12.26 2.64
CA SER A 70 -10.60 13.10 2.81
C SER A 70 -10.70 14.16 1.70
N ASN A 71 -11.90 14.73 1.55
CA ASN A 71 -12.25 15.81 0.64
C ASN A 71 -12.28 15.34 -0.82
N GLU A 72 -13.33 14.59 -1.16
CA GLU A 72 -13.68 14.12 -2.52
C GLU A 72 -12.75 13.04 -3.10
N ASN A 73 -11.85 12.49 -2.28
CA ASN A 73 -10.95 11.38 -2.64
C ASN A 73 -11.24 10.13 -1.79
N GLU A 74 -12.44 10.05 -1.22
CA GLU A 74 -12.89 8.95 -0.40
C GLU A 74 -13.25 7.71 -1.22
N LEU A 75 -13.12 6.54 -0.58
CA LEU A 75 -13.65 5.31 -1.15
C LEU A 75 -15.18 5.34 -1.10
N TYR A 76 -15.80 5.30 -2.28
CA TYR A 76 -17.26 5.43 -2.47
C TYR A 76 -17.87 6.73 -1.96
N GLY A 77 -17.09 7.81 -1.85
CA GLY A 77 -17.55 9.09 -1.29
C GLY A 77 -17.77 9.07 0.23
N ILE A 78 -17.32 8.00 0.91
CA ILE A 78 -17.52 7.83 2.36
C ILE A 78 -16.18 7.99 3.10
N SER A 79 -16.13 8.95 4.04
CA SER A 79 -15.02 9.10 4.97
C SER A 79 -15.14 8.08 6.12
N TRP A 80 -14.71 6.84 5.86
CA TRP A 80 -14.83 5.70 6.79
C TRP A 80 -14.20 5.91 8.18
N ASN A 81 -13.25 6.84 8.29
CA ASN A 81 -12.60 7.20 9.56
C ASN A 81 -13.31 8.30 10.36
N LYS A 82 -14.28 9.00 9.76
CA LYS A 82 -15.02 10.10 10.41
C LYS A 82 -16.42 9.69 10.84
N GLY A 83 -16.95 8.58 10.33
CA GLY A 83 -18.30 8.10 10.65
C GLY A 83 -19.44 9.01 10.15
N GLU A 84 -19.12 10.09 9.42
CA GLU A 84 -20.10 11.03 8.89
C GLU A 84 -20.51 10.61 7.47
N ASN A 85 -21.66 9.95 7.38
CA ASN A 85 -22.37 9.72 6.13
C ASN A 85 -23.20 10.97 5.82
N LEU A 86 -22.73 11.85 4.93
CA LEU A 86 -23.53 13.01 4.53
C LEU A 86 -24.64 12.68 3.53
N ASN A 87 -24.72 11.45 3.00
CA ASN A 87 -25.81 11.03 2.11
C ASN A 87 -26.10 9.53 2.29
N GLU A 88 -26.92 9.18 3.27
CA GLU A 88 -27.83 8.05 3.10
C GLU A 88 -29.01 8.56 2.26
N ILE A 89 -29.03 8.20 0.97
CA ILE A 89 -30.21 8.23 0.09
C ILE A 89 -30.30 6.88 -0.61
#